data_AF-A0A9D0W3T0-F1
#
_entry.id   AF-A0A9D0W3T0-F1
#
_cell.length_a   1.000
_cell.length_b   1.000
_cell.length_c   1.000
_cell.angle_alpha   90.00
_cell.angle_beta   90.00
_cell.angle_gamma   90.00
#
_symmetry.space_group_name_H-M   'P 1'
#
loop_
_entity.id
_entity.type
_entity.pdbx_description
1 polymer ?
#
loop_
_entity_poly.entity_id
_entity_poly.type
_entity_poly.pdbx_seq_one_letter_code
_entity_poly.pdbx_strand_id
1 'polypeptide(L)'
;MDIMKDEGTLRMNPLKLTVHPIATLWLALLAIILMGGCAPISVKPMAQPSQDAQRQLAQVLETGTPEQVAQARLDYAAQLSGAQRAQQEMLAIESLIDAGLIDEAGRLIAPLAHRQEDWARLDYRRATLLSGLGLLQEGELVRALNTVQNVPVPLSMPETIRRLVLLAEIYQRLDLPVDAIRQLVALDSLLEGEAAERNREALWQALITLPPTTLRTAIDTYSEQTMQGWLSLALLYKTEPNQLYAWRLQHRDHPAVTTGFLDRLIPQQPLLTAIGDQSFTDLIAVILPEHGRFKHIGQSIRLGMESTLALHIGPVPQVRYFDGGDTVHSFEQALFEALSQRPSIIIGPLLKPQLEVLTRLPAGSPPVLALNIATDDLLLPLNVIEYALSPEQDARAAAKRMIEDGHYRALMLSADTELGQRMASAFESEFTLRGGTLVDQRTYSESETDFREQIQPLLRSRSLGGRRYNPVIRSDVDAIFVAATPSLIVQLVPQLDYHGAEKLPRYSTSLIYDGIPNAQVDKDKNGLIIPVSPLLLAAQSEPDDPRYIRYEQALLSGYPRLFAFGADAMLVALHLD
;
A
#
# COMPACT_ATOMS: atom_id res chain seq x y z
N MET A 1 -21.78 82.41 26.22
CA MET A 1 -20.88 82.86 27.31
C MET A 1 -19.59 82.08 27.21
N ASP A 2 -18.41 82.62 26.93
CA ASP A 2 -17.97 83.91 26.38
C ASP A 2 -16.50 83.65 25.94
N ILE A 3 -16.18 83.66 24.64
CA ILE A 3 -15.39 84.69 23.92
C ILE A 3 -14.09 85.12 24.64
N MET A 4 -12.91 84.76 24.13
CA MET A 4 -11.96 85.67 23.42
C MET A 4 -10.54 85.12 23.30
N LYS A 5 -10.00 85.32 22.10
CA LYS A 5 -8.58 85.31 21.70
C LYS A 5 -7.80 86.41 22.42
N ASP A 6 -6.50 86.22 22.60
CA ASP A 6 -5.53 87.26 22.22
C ASP A 6 -4.12 86.70 21.97
N GLU A 7 -3.50 87.11 20.87
CA GLU A 7 -2.11 86.87 20.49
C GLU A 7 -1.30 88.14 20.76
N GLY A 8 -0.10 88.01 21.33
CA GLY A 8 0.79 89.14 21.57
C GLY A 8 2.27 88.78 21.49
N THR A 9 2.85 88.89 20.30
CA THR A 9 4.30 88.88 20.04
C THR A 9 4.93 90.23 20.37
N LEU A 10 6.04 90.28 21.12
CA LEU A 10 6.92 91.46 21.17
C LEU A 10 8.41 91.12 21.19
N ARG A 11 9.14 92.00 20.50
CA ARG A 11 10.48 91.93 19.90
C ARG A 11 11.66 91.95 20.89
N MET A 12 12.77 91.35 20.45
CA MET A 12 14.12 91.48 21.02
C MET A 12 14.78 92.83 20.66
N ASN A 13 15.73 93.27 21.49
CA ASN A 13 16.88 94.08 21.08
C ASN A 13 18.14 93.72 21.91
N PRO A 14 19.37 93.89 21.39
CA PRO A 14 20.54 93.10 21.79
C PRO A 14 21.52 93.85 22.71
N LEU A 15 22.21 93.12 23.58
CA LEU A 15 23.41 93.58 24.30
C LEU A 15 24.66 92.91 23.71
N LYS A 16 25.61 93.74 23.29
CA LYS A 16 26.95 93.34 22.83
C LYS A 16 27.79 92.88 24.02
N LEU A 17 28.39 91.70 23.95
CA LEU A 17 29.45 91.26 24.87
C LEU A 17 30.82 91.34 24.19
N THR A 18 31.75 92.02 24.85
CA THR A 18 33.19 92.03 24.58
C THR A 18 33.84 90.79 25.21
N VAL A 19 34.57 90.01 24.40
CA VAL A 19 35.17 88.73 24.82
C VAL A 19 36.56 88.98 25.46
N HIS A 20 36.75 88.58 26.71
CA HIS A 20 38.04 88.53 27.41
C HIS A 20 38.68 87.13 27.32
N PRO A 21 40.02 87.01 27.32
CA PRO A 21 40.79 85.84 26.86
C PRO A 21 40.77 84.62 27.82
N ILE A 22 39.90 84.63 28.83
CA ILE A 22 39.68 83.49 29.74
C ILE A 22 38.61 82.54 29.15
N ALA A 23 37.79 83.01 28.22
CA ALA A 23 36.75 82.21 27.56
C ALA A 23 37.31 81.08 26.67
N THR A 24 38.51 81.25 26.11
CA THR A 24 39.12 80.24 25.21
C THR A 24 39.63 79.00 25.95
N LEU A 25 40.04 79.13 27.21
CA LEU A 25 40.44 78.00 28.05
C LEU A 25 39.25 77.18 28.55
N TRP A 26 38.11 77.83 28.84
CA TRP A 26 36.87 77.13 29.17
C TRP A 26 36.19 76.50 27.95
N LEU A 27 36.29 77.11 26.77
CA LEU A 27 35.80 76.51 25.51
C LEU A 27 36.59 75.25 25.11
N ALA A 28 37.90 75.22 25.38
CA ALA A 28 38.72 74.03 25.14
C ALA A 28 38.38 72.88 26.12
N LEU A 29 38.08 73.19 27.38
CA LEU A 29 37.67 72.19 28.38
C LEU A 29 36.23 71.68 28.13
N LEU A 30 35.33 72.56 27.67
CA LEU A 30 33.95 72.19 27.30
C LEU A 30 33.92 71.32 26.02
N ALA A 31 34.83 71.54 25.07
CA ALA A 31 34.96 70.71 23.87
C ALA A 31 35.44 69.28 24.17
N ILE A 32 36.24 69.09 25.22
CA ILE A 32 36.69 67.75 25.66
C ILE A 32 35.57 67.01 26.40
N ILE A 33 34.72 67.71 27.14
CA ILE A 33 33.57 67.11 27.86
C ILE A 33 32.39 66.85 26.91
N LEU A 34 32.22 67.63 25.85
CA LEU A 34 31.21 67.39 24.79
C LEU A 34 31.59 66.27 23.81
N MET A 35 32.83 65.77 23.83
CA MET A 35 33.23 64.53 23.14
C MET A 35 33.09 63.26 24.00
N GLY A 36 32.70 63.39 25.27
CA GLY A 36 32.24 62.28 26.11
C GLY A 36 30.81 61.85 25.76
N GLY A 37 30.54 61.66 24.46
CA GLY A 37 29.27 61.13 23.98
C GLY A 37 29.08 59.71 24.50
N CYS A 38 27.91 59.47 25.06
CA CYS A 38 27.34 58.18 25.46
C CYS A 38 28.12 56.98 24.88
N ALA A 39 28.86 56.26 25.71
CA ALA A 39 29.17 54.87 25.36
C ALA A 39 27.82 54.19 25.19
N PRO A 40 27.44 53.70 24.00
CA PRO A 40 26.30 52.83 23.92
C PRO A 40 26.68 51.65 24.81
N ILE A 41 25.89 51.41 25.87
CA ILE A 41 25.76 50.05 26.36
C ILE A 41 25.36 49.29 25.09
N SER A 42 26.31 48.56 24.51
CA SER A 42 26.01 47.60 23.47
C SER A 42 25.17 46.53 24.14
N VAL A 43 23.87 46.81 24.28
CA VAL A 43 22.87 45.77 24.17
C VAL A 43 23.14 45.22 22.79
N LYS A 44 23.92 44.14 22.74
CA LYS A 44 24.15 43.36 21.53
C LYS A 44 22.78 43.26 20.87
N PRO A 45 22.57 43.82 19.65
CA PRO A 45 21.27 43.75 19.03
C PRO A 45 20.87 42.29 19.07
N MET A 46 19.73 41.99 19.69
CA MET A 46 19.18 40.65 19.69
C MET A 46 19.21 40.22 18.23
N ALA A 47 20.00 39.18 17.91
CA ALA A 47 20.24 38.80 16.52
C ALA A 47 18.88 38.64 15.86
N GLN A 48 18.57 39.51 14.89
CA GLN A 48 17.30 39.39 14.19
C GLN A 48 17.33 38.04 13.46
N PRO A 49 16.28 37.21 13.62
CA PRO A 49 16.21 35.94 12.91
C PRO A 49 16.43 36.18 11.42
N SER A 50 17.24 35.34 10.78
CA SER A 50 17.55 35.50 9.35
C SER A 50 16.26 35.41 8.54
N GLN A 51 16.06 36.35 7.61
CA GLN A 51 14.92 36.31 6.67
C GLN A 51 14.92 35.01 5.86
N ASP A 52 16.09 34.43 5.62
CA ASP A 52 16.24 33.17 4.91
C ASP A 52 15.70 31.98 5.71
N ALA A 53 15.98 31.89 7.03
CA ALA A 53 15.41 30.83 7.86
C ALA A 53 13.89 30.95 8.03
N GLN A 54 13.35 32.17 8.05
CA GLN A 54 11.90 32.39 8.04
C GLN A 54 11.26 31.92 6.73
N ARG A 55 11.88 32.23 5.58
CA ARG A 55 11.42 31.76 4.27
C ARG A 55 11.50 30.25 4.14
N GLN A 56 12.59 29.65 4.62
CA GLN A 56 12.77 28.20 4.60
C GLN A 56 11.71 27.51 5.46
N LEU A 57 11.45 28.00 6.68
CA LEU A 57 10.37 27.48 7.52
C LEU A 57 9.01 27.61 6.83
N ALA A 58 8.71 28.76 6.23
CA ALA A 58 7.44 28.97 5.51
C ALA A 58 7.26 27.97 4.35
N GLN A 59 8.30 27.74 3.55
CA GLN A 59 8.27 26.79 2.45
C GLN A 59 8.04 25.35 2.92
N VAL A 60 8.73 24.94 4.00
CA VAL A 60 8.61 23.59 4.55
C VAL A 60 7.25 23.38 5.23
N LEU A 61 6.66 24.42 5.83
CA LEU A 61 5.30 24.33 6.38
C LEU A 61 4.23 24.07 5.33
N GLU A 62 4.46 24.46 4.07
CA GLU A 62 3.51 24.24 2.98
C GLU A 62 3.68 22.88 2.30
N THR A 63 4.91 22.37 2.20
CA THR A 63 5.25 21.25 1.31
C THR A 63 6.07 20.14 1.95
N GLY A 64 6.54 20.35 3.18
CA GLY A 64 7.42 19.42 3.89
C GLY A 64 6.66 18.34 4.64
N THR A 65 7.36 17.23 4.85
CA THR A 65 6.93 16.18 5.79
C THR A 65 6.91 16.69 7.24
N PRO A 66 6.13 16.08 8.14
CA PRO A 66 6.09 16.47 9.55
C PRO A 66 7.47 16.53 10.24
N GLU A 67 8.37 15.61 9.89
CA GLU A 67 9.75 15.56 10.39
C GLU A 67 10.59 16.73 9.86
N GLN A 68 10.43 17.07 8.58
CA GLN A 68 11.07 18.26 8.00
C GLN A 68 10.53 19.54 8.63
N VAL A 69 9.22 19.62 8.89
CA VAL A 69 8.60 20.75 9.59
C VAL A 69 9.16 20.89 11.00
N ALA A 70 9.23 19.80 11.76
CA ALA A 70 9.78 19.80 13.10
C ALA A 70 11.24 20.25 13.11
N GLN A 71 12.05 19.74 12.18
CA GLN A 71 13.46 20.13 12.05
C GLN A 71 13.60 21.61 11.66
N ALA A 72 12.85 22.09 10.66
CA ALA A 72 12.88 23.48 10.25
C ALA A 72 12.47 24.43 11.38
N ARG A 73 11.52 24.02 12.24
CA ARG A 73 11.15 24.77 13.45
C ARG A 73 12.30 24.83 14.46
N LEU A 74 13.04 23.74 14.67
CA LEU A 74 14.21 23.74 15.56
C LEU A 74 15.36 24.60 15.01
N ASP A 75 15.62 24.52 13.71
CA ASP A 75 16.64 25.35 13.05
C ASP A 75 16.31 26.84 13.19
N TYR A 76 15.03 27.18 13.02
CA TYR A 76 14.54 28.53 13.26
C TYR A 76 14.61 28.92 14.75
N ALA A 77 14.25 28.02 15.65
CA ALA A 77 14.32 28.24 17.10
C ALA A 77 15.74 28.53 17.59
N ALA A 78 16.77 27.92 16.97
CA ALA A 78 18.17 28.16 17.29
C ALA A 78 18.61 29.63 17.06
N GLN A 79 17.89 30.37 16.22
CA GLN A 79 18.13 31.79 15.94
C GLN A 79 17.35 32.73 16.87
N LEU A 80 16.45 32.19 17.69
CA LEU A 80 15.58 32.93 18.60
C LEU A 80 16.08 32.85 20.04
N SER A 81 15.49 33.67 20.90
CA SER A 81 15.76 33.66 22.34
C SER A 81 14.47 33.75 23.15
N GLY A 82 14.55 33.38 24.43
CA GLY A 82 13.44 33.46 25.38
C GLY A 82 12.16 32.75 24.92
N ALA A 83 11.03 33.43 25.09
CA ALA A 83 9.70 32.90 24.83
C ALA A 83 9.48 32.46 23.37
N GLN A 84 10.07 33.18 22.40
CA GLN A 84 9.93 32.86 20.98
C GLN A 84 10.63 31.56 20.60
N ARG A 85 11.83 31.32 21.17
CA ARG A 85 12.56 30.06 21.00
C ARG A 85 11.77 28.89 21.58
N ALA A 86 11.34 29.02 22.84
CA ALA A 86 10.58 27.99 23.52
C ALA A 86 9.26 27.66 22.78
N GLN A 87 8.61 28.65 22.18
CA GLN A 87 7.41 28.45 21.36
C GLN A 87 7.70 27.64 20.08
N GLN A 88 8.80 27.90 19.38
CA GLN A 88 9.15 27.13 18.18
C GLN A 88 9.59 25.69 18.52
N GLU A 89 10.33 25.52 19.61
CA GLU A 89 10.69 24.19 20.14
C GLU A 89 9.43 23.37 20.51
N MET A 90 8.45 24.00 21.17
CA MET A 90 7.15 23.37 21.47
C MET A 90 6.40 22.99 20.19
N LEU A 91 6.31 23.90 19.21
CA LEU A 91 5.62 23.65 17.95
C LEU A 91 6.27 22.54 17.13
N ALA A 92 7.60 22.34 17.24
CA ALA A 92 8.30 21.24 16.58
C ALA A 92 7.85 19.87 17.13
N ILE A 93 7.76 19.74 18.46
CA ILE A 93 7.25 18.51 19.09
C ILE A 93 5.79 18.29 18.70
N GLU A 94 4.98 19.34 18.78
CA GLU A 94 3.55 19.26 18.48
C GLU A 94 3.26 18.86 17.03
N SER A 95 4.04 19.33 16.05
CA SER A 95 3.85 18.91 14.66
C SER A 95 4.05 17.41 14.45
N LEU A 96 4.91 16.77 15.26
CA LEU A 96 5.11 15.32 15.20
C LEU A 96 3.96 14.58 15.89
N ILE A 97 3.49 15.08 17.05
CA ILE A 97 2.31 14.52 17.73
C ILE A 97 1.08 14.62 16.83
N ASP A 98 0.86 15.77 16.18
CA ASP A 98 -0.26 16.01 15.26
C ASP A 98 -0.24 15.06 14.06
N ALA A 99 0.95 14.61 13.65
CA ALA A 99 1.16 13.65 12.57
C ALA A 99 1.11 12.17 13.01
N GLY A 100 0.91 11.91 14.31
CA GLY A 100 0.92 10.56 14.89
C GLY A 100 2.31 9.95 15.10
N LEU A 101 3.38 10.73 14.94
CA LEU A 101 4.78 10.29 15.01
C LEU A 101 5.33 10.40 16.43
N ILE A 102 4.83 9.56 17.34
CA ILE A 102 5.06 9.70 18.79
C ILE A 102 6.48 9.30 19.22
N ASP A 103 7.09 8.33 18.55
CA ASP A 103 8.48 7.96 18.83
C ASP A 103 9.45 9.06 18.38
N GLU A 104 9.21 9.70 17.23
CA GLU A 104 9.96 10.85 16.75
C GLU A 104 9.80 12.04 17.71
N ALA A 105 8.57 12.36 18.10
CA ALA A 105 8.28 13.41 19.07
C ALA A 105 8.99 13.14 20.41
N GLY A 106 9.01 11.87 20.81
CA GLY A 106 9.67 11.38 22.01
C GLY A 106 11.20 11.56 22.01
N ARG A 107 11.84 11.25 20.88
CA ARG A 107 13.28 11.52 20.70
C ARG A 107 13.59 13.02 20.75
N LEU A 108 12.67 13.85 20.25
CA LEU A 108 12.84 15.30 20.19
C LEU A 108 12.63 15.99 21.55
N ILE A 109 11.72 15.49 22.40
CA ILE A 109 11.45 16.09 23.71
C ILE A 109 12.57 15.83 24.74
N ALA A 110 13.25 14.67 24.66
CA ALA A 110 14.30 14.29 25.62
C ALA A 110 15.42 15.35 25.80
N PRO A 111 16.07 15.88 24.73
CA PRO A 111 17.07 16.94 24.88
C PRO A 111 16.48 18.29 25.33
N LEU A 112 15.16 18.47 25.19
CA LEU A 112 14.44 19.70 25.51
C LEU A 112 13.74 19.66 26.88
N ALA A 113 13.93 18.62 27.69
CA ALA A 113 13.26 18.47 28.99
C ALA A 113 13.45 19.69 29.93
N HIS A 114 14.60 20.37 29.83
CA HIS A 114 14.89 21.59 30.60
C HIS A 114 13.98 22.79 30.25
N ARG A 115 13.21 22.72 29.15
CA ARG A 115 12.26 23.77 28.71
C ARG A 115 10.89 23.70 29.37
N GLN A 116 10.64 22.68 30.20
CA GLN A 116 9.30 22.43 30.76
C GLN A 116 8.70 23.64 31.48
N GLU A 117 9.49 24.39 32.25
CA GLU A 117 9.02 25.62 32.92
C GLU A 117 8.75 26.77 31.94
N ASP A 118 9.59 26.93 30.91
CA ASP A 118 9.41 27.96 29.87
C ASP A 118 8.10 27.71 29.10
N TRP A 119 7.86 26.45 28.75
CA TRP A 119 6.62 25.99 28.11
C TRP A 119 5.40 26.19 28.99
N ALA A 120 5.47 25.88 30.29
CA ALA A 120 4.35 26.08 31.20
C ALA A 120 3.96 27.56 31.36
N ARG A 121 4.93 28.47 31.27
CA ARG A 121 4.67 29.93 31.25
C ARG A 121 4.06 30.41 29.94
N LEU A 122 4.36 29.74 28.82
CA LEU A 122 3.79 30.04 27.51
C LEU A 122 2.34 29.54 27.41
N ASP A 123 2.14 28.26 27.65
CA ASP A 123 0.84 27.60 27.63
C ASP A 123 0.88 26.35 28.51
N TYR A 124 0.22 26.43 29.66
CA TYR A 124 0.23 25.38 30.66
C TYR A 124 -0.38 24.06 30.16
N ARG A 125 -1.42 24.10 29.31
CA ARG A 125 -2.09 22.88 28.82
C ARG A 125 -1.23 22.16 27.80
N ARG A 126 -0.69 22.90 26.83
CA ARG A 126 0.25 22.35 25.84
C ARG A 126 1.49 21.78 26.54
N ALA A 127 2.05 22.51 27.51
CA ALA A 127 3.17 22.02 28.31
C ALA A 127 2.82 20.74 29.10
N THR A 128 1.59 20.60 29.60
CA THR A 128 1.14 19.38 30.30
C THR A 128 1.10 18.18 29.36
N LEU A 129 0.62 18.34 28.12
CA LEU A 129 0.63 17.27 27.11
C LEU A 129 2.07 16.84 26.76
N LEU A 130 2.98 17.81 26.59
CA LEU A 130 4.41 17.54 26.38
C LEU A 130 5.03 16.85 27.60
N SER A 131 4.67 17.23 28.83
CA SER A 131 5.11 16.52 30.04
C SER A 131 4.68 15.05 30.02
N GLY A 132 3.45 14.79 29.56
CA GLY A 132 2.94 13.43 29.38
C GLY A 132 3.75 12.62 28.38
N LEU A 133 4.10 13.22 27.23
CA LEU A 133 5.00 12.61 26.24
C LEU A 133 6.38 12.30 26.83
N GLY A 134 6.96 13.22 27.62
CA GLY A 134 8.25 12.99 28.30
C GLY A 134 8.19 11.79 29.23
N LEU A 135 7.19 11.73 30.10
CA LEU A 135 6.97 10.60 31.02
C LEU A 135 6.74 9.28 30.26
N LEU A 136 6.01 9.31 29.14
CA LEU A 136 5.80 8.14 28.28
C LEU A 136 7.14 7.60 27.75
N GLN A 137 8.05 8.48 27.33
CA GLN A 137 9.39 8.09 26.84
C GLN A 137 10.30 7.54 27.94
N GLU A 138 10.14 8.03 29.16
CA GLU A 138 10.85 7.52 30.35
C GLU A 138 10.29 6.17 30.83
N GLY A 139 9.19 5.68 30.25
CA GLY A 139 8.51 4.44 30.66
C GLY A 139 7.62 4.61 31.89
N GLU A 140 7.40 5.84 32.37
CA GLU A 140 6.56 6.19 33.53
C GLU A 140 5.07 6.23 33.12
N LEU A 141 4.57 5.13 32.55
CA LEU A 141 3.29 5.06 31.82
C LEU A 141 2.07 5.51 32.66
N VAL A 142 2.00 5.12 33.94
CA VAL A 142 0.88 5.50 34.83
C VAL A 142 0.92 6.99 35.15
N ARG A 143 2.11 7.58 35.30
CA ARG A 143 2.25 9.03 35.52
C ARG A 143 1.95 9.80 34.24
N ALA A 144 2.39 9.28 33.08
CA ALA A 144 2.04 9.84 31.77
C ALA A 144 0.52 9.86 31.58
N LEU A 145 -0.16 8.73 31.85
CA LEU A 145 -1.62 8.63 31.78
C LEU A 145 -2.30 9.68 32.66
N ASN A 146 -1.95 9.73 33.95
CA ASN A 146 -2.52 10.69 34.89
C ASN A 146 -2.28 12.15 34.47
N THR A 147 -1.12 12.44 33.89
CA THR A 147 -0.76 13.79 33.44
C THR A 147 -1.60 14.20 32.22
N VAL A 148 -1.68 13.35 31.20
CA VAL A 148 -2.43 13.64 29.95
C VAL A 148 -3.95 13.62 30.20
N GLN A 149 -4.44 12.70 31.03
CA GLN A 149 -5.87 12.57 31.31
C GLN A 149 -6.41 13.79 32.06
N ASN A 150 -5.63 14.37 32.97
CA ASN A 150 -6.02 15.48 33.85
C ASN A 150 -5.54 16.86 33.35
N VAL A 151 -5.23 17.00 32.06
CA VAL A 151 -4.95 18.32 31.46
C VAL A 151 -6.15 19.26 31.71
N PRO A 152 -5.94 20.52 32.13
CA PRO A 152 -7.04 21.43 32.42
C PRO A 152 -7.96 21.69 31.22
N VAL A 153 -9.26 21.65 31.45
CA VAL A 153 -10.32 21.94 30.46
C VAL A 153 -10.80 23.39 30.55
N PRO A 154 -11.38 24.00 29.48
CA PRO A 154 -11.64 23.43 28.16
C PRO A 154 -10.38 23.33 27.30
N LEU A 155 -10.37 22.34 26.40
CA LEU A 155 -9.31 22.16 25.39
C LEU A 155 -9.77 22.74 24.05
N SER A 156 -8.83 23.36 23.34
CA SER A 156 -8.96 23.65 21.92
C SER A 156 -8.95 22.36 21.09
N MET A 157 -9.36 22.44 19.83
CA MET A 157 -9.36 21.26 18.94
C MET A 157 -7.96 20.64 18.79
N PRO A 158 -6.87 21.41 18.54
CA PRO A 158 -5.52 20.81 18.47
C PRO A 158 -5.07 20.17 19.79
N GLU A 159 -5.37 20.78 20.94
CA GLU A 159 -5.06 20.18 22.25
C GLU A 159 -5.86 18.89 22.47
N THR A 160 -7.11 18.83 22.03
CA THR A 160 -7.96 17.63 22.10
C THR A 160 -7.38 16.50 21.27
N ILE A 161 -7.01 16.78 20.02
CA ILE A 161 -6.38 15.79 19.12
C ILE A 161 -5.09 15.25 19.76
N ARG A 162 -4.16 16.12 20.15
CA ARG A 162 -2.89 15.70 20.78
C ARG A 162 -3.11 14.88 22.04
N ARG A 163 -4.07 15.27 22.87
CA ARG A 163 -4.44 14.50 24.06
C ARG A 163 -4.88 13.09 23.70
N LEU A 164 -5.76 12.93 22.71
CA LEU A 164 -6.24 11.62 22.29
C LEU A 164 -5.12 10.76 21.67
N VAL A 165 -4.25 11.36 20.84
CA VAL A 165 -3.08 10.65 20.27
C VAL A 165 -2.17 10.13 21.37
N LEU A 166 -1.83 10.97 22.35
CA LEU A 166 -1.00 10.57 23.48
C LEU A 166 -1.68 9.50 24.35
N LEU A 167 -2.99 9.61 24.61
CA LEU A 167 -3.72 8.60 25.37
C LEU A 167 -3.78 7.26 24.62
N ALA A 168 -3.98 7.26 23.30
CA ALA A 168 -3.97 6.04 22.49
C ALA A 168 -2.65 5.28 22.67
N GLU A 169 -1.52 5.98 22.54
CA GLU A 169 -0.19 5.40 22.70
C GLU A 169 0.08 4.94 24.14
N ILE A 170 -0.29 5.73 25.15
CA ILE A 170 -0.11 5.37 26.55
C ILE A 170 -0.90 4.10 26.90
N TYR A 171 -2.17 4.01 26.49
CA TYR A 171 -2.98 2.81 26.73
C TYR A 171 -2.43 1.59 25.99
N GLN A 172 -1.93 1.76 24.76
CA GLN A 172 -1.28 0.69 24.00
C GLN A 172 -0.04 0.16 24.75
N ARG A 173 0.83 1.03 25.28
CA ARG A 173 2.00 0.61 26.06
C ARG A 173 1.67 0.02 27.44
N LEU A 174 0.50 0.38 28.00
CA LEU A 174 -0.02 -0.20 29.24
C LEU A 174 -0.69 -1.57 29.06
N ASP A 175 -0.71 -2.11 27.83
CA ASP A 175 -1.43 -3.34 27.48
C ASP A 175 -2.94 -3.24 27.79
N LEU A 176 -3.52 -2.05 27.55
CA LEU A 176 -4.95 -1.75 27.65
C LEU A 176 -5.53 -1.45 26.26
N PRO A 177 -5.58 -2.45 25.36
CA PRO A 177 -5.84 -2.22 23.93
C PRO A 177 -7.25 -1.68 23.64
N VAL A 178 -8.26 -2.03 24.45
CA VAL A 178 -9.63 -1.54 24.25
C VAL A 178 -9.74 -0.03 24.56
N ASP A 179 -9.03 0.44 25.59
CA ASP A 179 -8.96 1.87 25.91
C ASP A 179 -8.20 2.66 24.85
N ALA A 180 -7.14 2.07 24.28
CA ALA A 180 -6.40 2.63 23.14
C ALA A 180 -7.29 2.77 21.90
N ILE A 181 -7.99 1.69 21.51
CA ILE A 181 -8.96 1.67 20.39
C ILE A 181 -10.00 2.76 20.56
N ARG A 182 -10.54 2.96 21.78
CA ARG A 182 -11.52 4.03 22.02
C ARG A 182 -10.96 5.42 21.70
N GLN A 183 -9.68 5.68 21.97
CA GLN A 183 -9.06 6.97 21.62
C GLN A 183 -8.91 7.11 20.09
N LEU A 184 -8.50 6.04 19.42
CA LEU A 184 -8.33 6.01 17.96
C LEU A 184 -9.67 6.18 17.21
N VAL A 185 -10.76 5.60 17.74
CA VAL A 185 -12.12 5.83 17.23
C VAL A 185 -12.55 7.28 17.40
N ALA A 186 -12.27 7.89 18.56
CA ALA A 186 -12.58 9.30 18.78
C ALA A 186 -11.80 10.22 17.82
N LEU A 187 -10.51 9.90 17.58
CA LEU A 187 -9.63 10.64 16.67
C LEU A 187 -10.09 10.61 15.23
N ASP A 188 -10.67 9.50 14.77
CA ASP A 188 -11.08 9.33 13.37
C ASP A 188 -12.06 10.42 12.91
N SER A 189 -12.93 10.89 13.82
CA SER A 189 -13.87 11.97 13.53
C SER A 189 -13.26 13.39 13.52
N LEU A 190 -12.02 13.53 14.01
CA LEU A 190 -11.34 14.82 14.22
C LEU A 190 -10.17 15.05 13.26
N LEU A 191 -9.73 14.00 12.56
CA LEU A 191 -8.57 14.03 11.67
C LEU A 191 -9.01 14.07 10.20
N GLU A 192 -8.18 14.68 9.37
CA GLU A 192 -8.35 14.73 7.91
C GLU A 192 -7.05 14.33 7.20
N GLY A 193 -7.14 14.04 5.90
CA GLY A 193 -5.99 13.72 5.05
C GLY A 193 -5.17 12.52 5.54
N GLU A 194 -3.85 12.62 5.45
CA GLU A 194 -2.92 11.52 5.76
C GLU A 194 -2.93 11.12 7.25
N ALA A 195 -3.13 12.07 8.16
CA ALA A 195 -3.21 11.77 9.60
C ALA A 195 -4.42 10.88 9.92
N ALA A 196 -5.56 11.13 9.27
CA ALA A 196 -6.76 10.30 9.43
C ALA A 196 -6.54 8.89 8.89
N GLU A 197 -5.85 8.77 7.75
CA GLU A 197 -5.50 7.49 7.14
C GLU A 197 -4.60 6.64 8.05
N ARG A 198 -3.54 7.24 8.60
CA ARG A 198 -2.66 6.57 9.58
C ARG A 198 -3.42 6.16 10.84
N ASN A 199 -4.31 7.02 11.34
CA ASN A 199 -5.14 6.69 12.49
C ASN A 199 -6.05 5.48 12.23
N ARG A 200 -6.68 5.39 11.05
CA ARG A 200 -7.51 4.24 10.67
C ARG A 200 -6.71 2.95 10.56
N GLU A 201 -5.50 3.02 10.00
CA GLU A 201 -4.61 1.85 9.94
C GLU A 201 -4.22 1.40 11.35
N ALA A 202 -3.79 2.32 12.23
CA ALA A 202 -3.46 2.01 13.62
C ALA A 202 -4.66 1.43 14.39
N LEU A 203 -5.85 2.01 14.20
CA LEU A 203 -7.10 1.51 14.76
C LEU A 203 -7.37 0.07 14.31
N TRP A 204 -7.23 -0.20 13.02
CA TRP A 204 -7.47 -1.53 12.48
C TRP A 204 -6.47 -2.57 13.00
N GLN A 205 -5.17 -2.25 13.02
CA GLN A 205 -4.14 -3.11 13.58
C GLN A 205 -4.43 -3.44 15.06
N ALA A 206 -4.82 -2.44 15.85
CA ALA A 206 -5.20 -2.64 17.25
C ALA A 206 -6.43 -3.55 17.39
N LEU A 207 -7.43 -3.40 16.53
CA LEU A 207 -8.63 -4.23 16.52
C LEU A 207 -8.34 -5.70 16.12
N ILE A 208 -7.56 -5.92 15.06
CA ILE A 208 -7.30 -7.27 14.53
C ILE A 208 -6.28 -8.06 15.35
N THR A 209 -5.64 -7.47 16.35
CA THR A 209 -4.80 -8.21 17.31
C THR A 209 -5.63 -8.76 18.48
N LEU A 210 -6.81 -8.20 18.76
CA LEU A 210 -7.67 -8.68 19.86
C LEU A 210 -8.27 -10.07 19.61
N PRO A 211 -8.35 -10.95 20.63
CA PRO A 211 -9.09 -12.20 20.54
C PRO A 211 -10.60 -11.99 20.30
N PRO A 212 -11.30 -12.89 19.57
CA PRO A 212 -12.74 -12.79 19.34
C PRO A 212 -13.59 -12.69 20.62
N THR A 213 -13.15 -13.33 21.71
CA THR A 213 -13.82 -13.25 23.02
C THR A 213 -13.75 -11.83 23.60
N THR A 214 -12.58 -11.19 23.54
CA THR A 214 -12.38 -9.82 24.00
C THR A 214 -13.20 -8.83 23.16
N LEU A 215 -13.25 -9.03 21.84
CA LEU A 215 -14.08 -8.23 20.94
C LEU A 215 -15.57 -8.32 21.30
N ARG A 216 -16.10 -9.53 21.56
CA ARG A 216 -17.49 -9.73 21.99
C ARG A 216 -17.79 -9.03 23.30
N THR A 217 -16.95 -9.22 24.31
CA THR A 217 -17.11 -8.52 25.60
C THR A 217 -17.07 -7.00 25.45
N ALA A 218 -16.20 -6.47 24.59
CA ALA A 218 -16.14 -5.04 24.32
C ALA A 218 -17.41 -4.53 23.61
N ILE A 219 -17.94 -5.28 22.64
CA ILE A 219 -19.20 -4.93 21.95
C ILE A 219 -20.36 -4.81 22.96
N ASP A 220 -20.43 -5.72 23.93
CA ASP A 220 -21.47 -5.72 24.97
C ASP A 220 -21.28 -4.58 26.00
N THR A 221 -20.06 -4.07 26.15
CA THR A 221 -19.71 -3.07 27.16
C THR A 221 -19.97 -1.64 26.68
N TYR A 222 -19.68 -1.32 25.41
CA TYR A 222 -19.78 0.03 24.88
C TYR A 222 -21.06 0.21 24.05
N SER A 223 -21.75 1.33 24.23
CA SER A 223 -23.00 1.66 23.50
C SER A 223 -22.83 2.63 22.33
N GLU A 224 -21.63 3.15 22.12
CA GLU A 224 -21.33 4.12 21.07
C GLU A 224 -21.35 3.42 19.70
N GLN A 225 -22.23 3.87 18.79
CA GLN A 225 -22.50 3.19 17.52
C GLN A 225 -21.24 3.02 16.66
N THR A 226 -20.40 4.04 16.56
CA THR A 226 -19.14 3.97 15.80
C THR A 226 -18.14 2.98 16.41
N MET A 227 -18.04 2.93 17.74
CA MET A 227 -17.17 1.99 18.44
C MET A 227 -17.65 0.55 18.26
N GLN A 228 -18.95 0.30 18.45
CA GLN A 228 -19.55 -1.01 18.18
C GLN A 228 -19.39 -1.41 16.71
N GLY A 229 -19.51 -0.46 15.78
CA GLY A 229 -19.27 -0.66 14.36
C GLY A 229 -17.86 -1.19 14.08
N TRP A 230 -16.82 -0.50 14.57
CA TRP A 230 -15.44 -0.95 14.42
C TRP A 230 -15.14 -2.30 15.10
N LEU A 231 -15.64 -2.51 16.32
CA LEU A 231 -15.48 -3.78 17.03
C LEU A 231 -16.18 -4.95 16.33
N SER A 232 -17.42 -4.75 15.87
CA SER A 232 -18.19 -5.76 15.14
C SER A 232 -17.55 -6.07 13.79
N LEU A 233 -17.05 -5.06 13.08
CA LEU A 233 -16.32 -5.23 11.82
C LEU A 233 -15.06 -6.09 12.01
N ALA A 234 -14.28 -5.83 13.07
CA ALA A 234 -13.08 -6.61 13.37
C ALA A 234 -13.40 -8.05 13.80
N LEU A 235 -14.46 -8.24 14.58
CA LEU A 235 -14.95 -9.58 14.95
C LEU A 235 -15.39 -10.35 13.70
N LEU A 236 -16.16 -9.71 12.83
CA LEU A 236 -16.66 -10.27 11.57
C LEU A 236 -15.50 -10.67 10.67
N TYR A 237 -14.52 -9.79 10.48
CA TYR A 237 -13.31 -10.05 9.71
C TYR A 237 -12.56 -11.31 10.17
N LYS A 238 -12.49 -11.53 11.49
CA LYS A 238 -11.80 -12.69 12.09
C LYS A 238 -12.59 -13.99 12.05
N THR A 239 -13.92 -13.93 12.08
CA THR A 239 -14.77 -15.10 12.35
C THR A 239 -15.64 -15.51 11.16
N GLU A 240 -16.18 -14.53 10.44
CA GLU A 240 -17.17 -14.71 9.39
C GLU A 240 -16.90 -13.70 8.24
N PRO A 241 -15.71 -13.76 7.59
CA PRO A 241 -15.28 -12.77 6.60
C PRO A 241 -16.22 -12.67 5.39
N ASN A 242 -16.96 -13.73 5.12
CA ASN A 242 -18.00 -13.80 4.09
C ASN A 242 -19.16 -12.81 4.33
N GLN A 243 -19.39 -12.36 5.58
CA GLN A 243 -20.45 -11.39 5.89
C GLN A 243 -20.00 -9.92 5.80
N LEU A 244 -18.71 -9.65 5.53
CA LEU A 244 -18.18 -8.27 5.47
C LEU A 244 -18.91 -7.39 4.44
N TYR A 245 -19.31 -7.98 3.31
CA TYR A 245 -20.07 -7.27 2.28
C TYR A 245 -21.49 -6.91 2.75
N ALA A 246 -22.19 -7.85 3.39
CA ALA A 246 -23.51 -7.58 3.95
C ALA A 246 -23.44 -6.50 5.05
N TRP A 247 -22.41 -6.55 5.90
CA TRP A 247 -22.14 -5.53 6.91
C TRP A 247 -21.92 -4.15 6.27
N ARG A 248 -21.13 -4.06 5.18
CA ARG A 248 -20.93 -2.82 4.42
C ARG A 248 -22.25 -2.22 3.93
N LEU A 249 -23.15 -3.04 3.39
CA LEU A 249 -24.45 -2.58 2.89
C LEU A 249 -25.37 -2.04 4.00
N GLN A 250 -25.26 -2.60 5.21
CA GLN A 250 -26.05 -2.20 6.39
C GLN A 250 -25.45 -1.00 7.13
N HIS A 251 -24.13 -0.76 7.01
CA HIS A 251 -23.40 0.28 7.74
C HIS A 251 -22.85 1.37 6.80
N ARG A 252 -23.69 1.89 5.89
CA ARG A 252 -23.26 2.82 4.83
C ARG A 252 -22.66 4.13 5.35
N ASP A 253 -23.12 4.59 6.51
CA ASP A 253 -22.67 5.84 7.14
C ASP A 253 -21.46 5.63 8.07
N HIS A 254 -20.96 4.39 8.21
CA HIS A 254 -19.84 4.09 9.08
C HIS A 254 -18.52 4.63 8.48
N PRO A 255 -17.60 5.21 9.28
CA PRO A 255 -16.34 5.77 8.78
C PRO A 255 -15.51 4.80 7.94
N ALA A 256 -15.45 3.52 8.33
CA ALA A 256 -14.79 2.48 7.54
C ALA A 256 -15.30 2.38 6.10
N VAL A 257 -16.59 2.65 5.86
CA VAL A 257 -17.22 2.60 4.53
C VAL A 257 -17.08 3.94 3.80
N THR A 258 -17.43 5.05 4.46
CA THR A 258 -17.46 6.38 3.84
C THR A 258 -16.09 6.89 3.41
N THR A 259 -15.03 6.47 4.11
CA THR A 259 -13.63 6.83 3.78
C THR A 259 -12.99 5.92 2.73
N GLY A 260 -13.70 4.87 2.27
CA GLY A 260 -13.12 3.84 1.40
C GLY A 260 -12.03 3.00 2.08
N PHE A 261 -11.90 3.08 3.40
CA PHE A 261 -10.94 2.26 4.16
C PHE A 261 -11.24 0.76 4.04
N LEU A 262 -12.52 0.38 4.17
CA LEU A 262 -12.96 -1.00 4.04
C LEU A 262 -12.67 -1.58 2.64
N ASP A 263 -12.65 -0.75 1.59
CA ASP A 263 -12.36 -1.16 0.21
C ASP A 263 -10.89 -1.52 -0.01
N ARG A 264 -9.99 -1.03 0.86
CA ARG A 264 -8.57 -1.43 0.90
C ARG A 264 -8.35 -2.69 1.74
N LEU A 265 -9.17 -2.90 2.76
CA LEU A 265 -9.06 -4.04 3.68
C LEU A 265 -9.72 -5.31 3.16
N ILE A 266 -10.81 -5.17 2.42
CA ILE A 266 -11.41 -6.26 1.67
C ILE A 266 -10.51 -6.41 0.45
N PRO A 267 -9.61 -7.43 0.36
CA PRO A 267 -9.07 -7.80 -0.96
C PRO A 267 -10.28 -7.93 -1.87
N GLN A 268 -10.22 -7.46 -3.12
CA GLN A 268 -11.34 -7.58 -4.07
C GLN A 268 -11.71 -9.06 -4.26
N GLN A 269 -12.43 -9.59 -3.29
CA GLN A 269 -13.20 -10.80 -3.32
C GLN A 269 -14.46 -10.33 -4.01
N PRO A 270 -14.70 -10.73 -5.27
CA PRO A 270 -16.01 -10.52 -5.85
C PRO A 270 -17.01 -11.19 -4.89
N LEU A 271 -17.87 -10.38 -4.28
CA LEU A 271 -19.30 -10.63 -4.02
C LEU A 271 -19.75 -12.04 -3.60
N LEU A 272 -18.90 -12.86 -2.98
CA LEU A 272 -19.15 -14.29 -2.81
C LEU A 272 -20.21 -14.68 -1.76
N THR A 273 -20.93 -13.75 -1.11
CA THR A 273 -21.82 -14.13 0.00
C THR A 273 -22.88 -13.10 0.39
N ALA A 274 -23.53 -12.47 -0.58
CA ALA A 274 -24.89 -11.98 -0.38
C ALA A 274 -25.81 -12.86 -1.21
N ILE A 275 -26.77 -13.54 -0.55
CA ILE A 275 -27.80 -14.44 -1.13
C ILE A 275 -27.26 -15.89 -1.19
N GLY A 276 -27.70 -16.89 -0.43
CA GLY A 276 -29.01 -17.15 0.15
C GLY A 276 -29.73 -18.19 -0.69
N ASP A 277 -29.38 -19.48 -0.52
CA ASP A 277 -30.25 -20.65 -0.79
C ASP A 277 -31.14 -20.60 -2.06
N GLN A 278 -30.64 -20.02 -3.16
CA GLN A 278 -31.31 -20.08 -4.46
C GLN A 278 -30.98 -21.43 -5.08
N SER A 279 -32.02 -22.23 -5.28
CA SER A 279 -31.94 -23.59 -5.82
C SER A 279 -31.28 -23.56 -7.20
N PHE A 280 -30.12 -24.23 -7.35
CA PHE A 280 -29.43 -24.44 -8.63
C PHE A 280 -30.28 -25.25 -9.61
N THR A 281 -31.22 -24.55 -10.26
CA THR A 281 -32.13 -25.11 -11.26
C THR A 281 -31.97 -24.42 -12.63
N ASP A 282 -31.08 -23.43 -12.73
CA ASP A 282 -30.95 -22.59 -13.92
C ASP A 282 -29.92 -23.14 -14.93
N LEU A 283 -30.09 -22.76 -16.20
CA LEU A 283 -29.30 -23.22 -17.34
C LEU A 283 -27.97 -22.46 -17.47
N ILE A 284 -26.85 -23.18 -17.45
CA ILE A 284 -25.52 -22.67 -17.83
C ILE A 284 -25.28 -22.97 -19.31
N ALA A 285 -25.01 -21.93 -20.11
CA ALA A 285 -24.57 -22.09 -21.50
C ALA A 285 -23.05 -22.01 -21.58
N VAL A 286 -22.41 -23.04 -22.14
CA VAL A 286 -20.95 -23.07 -22.34
C VAL A 286 -20.65 -23.03 -23.82
N ILE A 287 -19.89 -22.04 -24.26
CA ILE A 287 -19.53 -21.84 -25.67
C ILE A 287 -18.02 -22.02 -25.82
N LEU A 288 -17.62 -23.17 -26.36
CA LEU A 288 -16.23 -23.57 -26.56
C LEU A 288 -16.00 -24.01 -28.01
N PRO A 289 -14.76 -23.95 -28.54
CA PRO A 289 -14.45 -24.54 -29.83
C PRO A 289 -14.53 -26.08 -29.73
N GLU A 290 -15.58 -26.68 -30.27
CA GLU A 290 -15.73 -28.15 -30.34
C GLU A 290 -15.23 -28.72 -31.67
N HIS A 291 -15.01 -27.85 -32.66
CA HIS A 291 -14.42 -28.17 -33.96
C HIS A 291 -13.32 -27.17 -34.37
N GLY A 292 -12.68 -27.45 -35.51
CA GLY A 292 -11.59 -26.64 -36.04
C GLY A 292 -10.28 -26.82 -35.29
N ARG A 293 -9.36 -25.86 -35.48
CA ARG A 293 -7.97 -25.94 -34.98
C ARG A 293 -7.84 -25.94 -33.45
N PHE A 294 -8.84 -25.42 -32.74
CA PHE A 294 -8.82 -25.29 -31.27
C PHE A 294 -9.67 -26.36 -30.55
N LYS A 295 -10.18 -27.35 -31.29
CA LYS A 295 -11.01 -28.43 -30.75
C LYS A 295 -10.40 -29.09 -29.50
N HIS A 296 -9.12 -29.47 -29.56
CA HIS A 296 -8.48 -30.18 -28.46
C HIS A 296 -8.34 -29.32 -27.19
N ILE A 297 -8.15 -28.00 -27.35
CA ILE A 297 -8.13 -27.03 -26.25
C ILE A 297 -9.53 -26.94 -25.62
N GLY A 298 -10.57 -26.75 -26.44
CA GLY A 298 -11.96 -26.70 -25.96
C GLY A 298 -12.39 -27.99 -25.27
N GLN A 299 -12.01 -29.15 -25.81
CA GLN A 299 -12.27 -30.46 -25.20
C GLN A 299 -11.63 -30.62 -23.82
N SER A 300 -10.37 -30.20 -23.64
CA SER A 300 -9.72 -30.31 -22.33
C SER A 300 -10.38 -29.43 -21.28
N ILE A 301 -10.79 -28.21 -21.65
CA ILE A 301 -11.51 -27.29 -20.75
C ILE A 301 -12.85 -27.90 -20.36
N ARG A 302 -13.60 -28.42 -21.35
CA ARG A 302 -14.88 -29.10 -21.12
C ARG A 302 -14.74 -30.29 -20.17
N LEU A 303 -13.73 -31.15 -20.35
CA LEU A 303 -13.46 -32.28 -19.44
C LEU A 303 -13.21 -31.82 -18.00
N GLY A 304 -12.51 -30.70 -17.81
CA GLY A 304 -12.32 -30.08 -16.50
C GLY A 304 -13.65 -29.65 -15.87
N MET A 305 -14.49 -28.97 -16.65
CA MET A 305 -15.84 -28.55 -16.21
C MET A 305 -16.71 -29.74 -15.82
N GLU A 306 -16.75 -30.78 -16.66
CA GLU A 306 -17.51 -32.01 -16.40
C GLU A 306 -17.02 -32.75 -15.16
N SER A 307 -15.69 -32.78 -14.92
CA SER A 307 -15.11 -33.34 -13.69
C SER A 307 -15.54 -32.58 -12.44
N THR A 308 -15.62 -31.24 -12.51
CA THR A 308 -16.17 -30.40 -11.42
C THR A 308 -17.63 -30.71 -11.15
N LEU A 309 -18.48 -30.79 -12.19
CA LEU A 309 -19.89 -31.10 -12.03
C LEU A 309 -20.12 -32.50 -11.44
N ALA A 310 -19.32 -33.49 -11.85
CA ALA A 310 -19.44 -34.86 -11.34
C ALA A 310 -19.15 -34.99 -9.83
N LEU A 311 -18.39 -34.05 -9.24
CA LEU A 311 -18.10 -34.01 -7.81
C LEU A 311 -18.93 -32.98 -7.05
N HIS A 312 -19.82 -32.24 -7.73
CA HIS A 312 -20.63 -31.21 -7.09
C HIS A 312 -21.60 -31.87 -6.10
N ILE A 313 -21.58 -31.39 -4.85
CA ILE A 313 -22.48 -31.86 -3.79
C ILE A 313 -23.63 -30.87 -3.70
N GLY A 314 -24.77 -31.22 -4.31
CA GLY A 314 -25.95 -30.34 -4.36
C GLY A 314 -26.76 -30.54 -5.64
N PRO A 315 -27.78 -29.71 -5.88
CA PRO A 315 -28.47 -29.68 -7.16
C PRO A 315 -27.48 -29.26 -8.25
N VAL A 316 -27.31 -30.09 -9.26
CA VAL A 316 -26.42 -29.80 -10.40
C VAL A 316 -27.21 -28.96 -11.41
N PRO A 317 -26.74 -27.77 -11.80
CA PRO A 317 -27.42 -26.96 -12.81
C PRO A 317 -27.42 -27.67 -14.16
N GLN A 318 -28.39 -27.35 -15.00
CA GLN A 318 -28.38 -27.85 -16.37
C GLN A 318 -27.27 -27.15 -17.14
N VAL A 319 -26.34 -27.89 -17.72
CA VAL A 319 -25.27 -27.34 -18.56
C VAL A 319 -25.52 -27.71 -20.02
N ARG A 320 -25.50 -26.72 -20.92
CA ARG A 320 -25.57 -26.94 -22.37
C ARG A 320 -24.35 -26.39 -23.06
N TYR A 321 -23.70 -27.23 -23.85
CA TYR A 321 -22.54 -26.89 -24.64
C TYR A 321 -22.95 -26.48 -26.05
N PHE A 322 -22.36 -25.40 -26.54
CA PHE A 322 -22.52 -24.87 -27.89
C PHE A 322 -21.14 -24.78 -28.55
N ASP A 323 -21.06 -25.15 -29.83
CA ASP A 323 -19.81 -25.04 -30.58
C ASP A 323 -19.59 -23.61 -31.07
N GLY A 324 -18.66 -22.89 -30.44
CA GLY A 324 -18.27 -21.55 -30.84
C GLY A 324 -17.35 -21.49 -32.06
N GLY A 325 -16.83 -22.64 -32.52
CA GLY A 325 -15.85 -22.72 -33.60
C GLY A 325 -14.59 -21.88 -33.38
N ASP A 326 -13.86 -21.60 -34.44
CA ASP A 326 -12.57 -20.88 -34.40
C ASP A 326 -12.59 -19.50 -35.09
N THR A 327 -13.78 -18.99 -35.38
CA THR A 327 -14.02 -17.68 -36.01
C THR A 327 -14.90 -16.78 -35.13
N VAL A 328 -14.89 -15.48 -35.41
CA VAL A 328 -15.78 -14.50 -34.76
C VAL A 328 -17.24 -14.79 -35.13
N HIS A 329 -17.50 -15.11 -36.40
CA HIS A 329 -18.86 -15.36 -36.89
C HIS A 329 -19.48 -16.63 -36.29
N SER A 330 -18.72 -17.72 -36.19
CA SER A 330 -19.21 -18.96 -35.56
C SER A 330 -19.56 -18.75 -34.09
N PHE A 331 -18.75 -17.98 -33.37
CA PHE A 331 -19.04 -17.66 -31.98
C PHE A 331 -20.28 -16.78 -31.84
N GLU A 332 -20.43 -15.76 -32.69
CA GLU A 332 -21.62 -14.91 -32.71
C GLU A 332 -22.90 -15.72 -32.94
N GLN A 333 -22.89 -16.69 -33.87
CA GLN A 333 -24.02 -17.60 -34.08
C GLN A 333 -24.33 -18.44 -32.83
N ALA A 334 -23.31 -19.05 -32.22
CA ALA A 334 -23.46 -19.86 -31.01
C ALA A 334 -23.96 -19.04 -29.82
N LEU A 335 -23.50 -17.78 -29.69
CA LEU A 335 -23.94 -16.86 -28.65
C LEU A 335 -25.42 -16.51 -28.78
N PHE A 336 -25.89 -16.20 -29.99
CA PHE A 336 -27.32 -15.94 -30.22
C PHE A 336 -28.18 -17.18 -29.99
N GLU A 337 -27.69 -18.37 -30.36
CA GLU A 337 -28.38 -19.62 -30.05
C GLU A 337 -28.46 -19.85 -28.54
N ALA A 338 -27.36 -19.66 -27.82
CA ALA A 338 -27.31 -19.77 -26.36
C ALA A 338 -28.29 -18.80 -25.70
N LEU A 339 -28.28 -17.51 -26.07
CA LEU A 339 -29.18 -16.49 -25.54
C LEU A 339 -30.67 -16.84 -25.75
N SER A 340 -31.02 -17.52 -26.85
CA SER A 340 -32.41 -17.96 -27.10
C SER A 340 -32.94 -18.95 -26.06
N GLN A 341 -32.03 -19.66 -25.38
CA GLN A 341 -32.34 -20.63 -24.33
C GLN A 341 -32.48 -19.99 -22.94
N ARG A 342 -32.27 -18.67 -22.83
CA ARG A 342 -32.33 -17.89 -21.59
C ARG A 342 -31.47 -18.50 -20.46
N PRO A 343 -30.17 -18.71 -20.68
CA PRO A 343 -29.29 -19.19 -19.62
C PRO A 343 -29.18 -18.15 -18.51
N SER A 344 -28.92 -18.60 -17.29
CA SER A 344 -28.59 -17.73 -16.16
C SER A 344 -27.17 -17.17 -16.28
N ILE A 345 -26.26 -17.91 -16.93
CA ILE A 345 -24.86 -17.54 -17.14
C ILE A 345 -24.34 -18.14 -18.45
N ILE A 346 -23.44 -17.41 -19.11
CA ILE A 346 -22.69 -17.88 -20.28
C ILE A 346 -21.21 -18.01 -19.92
N ILE A 347 -20.60 -19.15 -20.23
CA ILE A 347 -19.15 -19.34 -20.13
C ILE A 347 -18.56 -19.35 -21.55
N GLY A 348 -17.60 -18.46 -21.82
CA GLY A 348 -17.01 -18.23 -23.14
C GLY A 348 -17.13 -16.76 -23.59
N PRO A 349 -16.42 -16.35 -24.66
CA PRO A 349 -15.59 -17.15 -25.54
C PRO A 349 -14.24 -17.51 -24.93
N LEU A 350 -13.52 -18.42 -25.60
CA LEU A 350 -12.13 -18.78 -25.28
C LEU A 350 -11.11 -17.96 -26.09
N LEU A 351 -11.42 -17.64 -27.35
CA LEU A 351 -10.44 -17.03 -28.25
C LEU A 351 -10.51 -15.51 -28.16
N LYS A 352 -9.35 -14.86 -28.03
CA LYS A 352 -9.24 -13.40 -27.91
C LYS A 352 -10.02 -12.62 -28.99
N PRO A 353 -9.98 -12.98 -30.29
CA PRO A 353 -10.74 -12.27 -31.33
C PRO A 353 -12.27 -12.34 -31.15
N GLN A 354 -12.79 -13.35 -30.45
CA GLN A 354 -14.23 -13.52 -30.24
C GLN A 354 -14.78 -12.60 -29.13
N LEU A 355 -13.92 -12.03 -28.27
CA LEU A 355 -14.33 -11.10 -27.21
C LEU A 355 -15.01 -9.85 -27.76
N GLU A 356 -14.65 -9.42 -28.98
CA GLU A 356 -15.27 -8.26 -29.64
C GLU A 356 -16.80 -8.42 -29.77
N VAL A 357 -17.28 -9.66 -29.96
CA VAL A 357 -18.72 -9.95 -30.06
C VAL A 357 -19.45 -9.57 -28.77
N LEU A 358 -18.80 -9.69 -27.61
CA LEU A 358 -19.40 -9.39 -26.31
C LEU A 358 -19.66 -7.89 -26.11
N THR A 359 -18.97 -7.01 -26.84
CA THR A 359 -19.26 -5.56 -26.81
C THR A 359 -20.65 -5.21 -27.30
N ARG A 360 -21.28 -6.11 -28.08
CA ARG A 360 -22.61 -5.95 -28.68
C ARG A 360 -23.68 -6.75 -27.96
N LEU A 361 -23.43 -7.20 -26.73
CA LEU A 361 -24.42 -7.94 -25.94
C LEU A 361 -25.70 -7.10 -25.78
N PRO A 362 -26.88 -7.70 -26.03
CA PRO A 362 -28.15 -7.04 -25.74
C PRO A 362 -28.25 -6.59 -24.28
N ALA A 363 -28.91 -5.44 -24.04
CA ALA A 363 -29.20 -5.00 -22.68
C ALA A 363 -30.04 -6.06 -21.94
N GLY A 364 -29.65 -6.39 -20.71
CA GLY A 364 -30.28 -7.46 -19.92
C GLY A 364 -29.83 -8.88 -20.28
N SER A 365 -28.74 -9.03 -21.04
CA SER A 365 -28.06 -10.33 -21.20
C SER A 365 -27.59 -10.87 -19.83
N PRO A 366 -27.54 -12.19 -19.64
CA PRO A 366 -26.98 -12.79 -18.43
C PRO A 366 -25.50 -12.43 -18.26
N PRO A 367 -24.94 -12.62 -17.06
CA PRO A 367 -23.49 -12.58 -16.85
C PRO A 367 -22.75 -13.49 -17.82
N VAL A 368 -21.59 -13.03 -18.28
CA VAL A 368 -20.71 -13.78 -19.18
C VAL A 368 -19.35 -13.95 -18.51
N LEU A 369 -18.95 -15.19 -18.25
CA LEU A 369 -17.58 -15.54 -17.85
C LEU A 369 -16.74 -15.78 -19.11
N ALA A 370 -16.08 -14.73 -19.59
CA ALA A 370 -15.16 -14.82 -20.71
C ALA A 370 -13.88 -15.56 -20.30
N LEU A 371 -13.47 -16.56 -21.08
CA LEU A 371 -12.32 -17.42 -20.76
C LEU A 371 -10.99 -16.86 -21.28
N ASN A 372 -10.92 -15.53 -21.42
CA ASN A 372 -9.76 -14.78 -21.89
C ASN A 372 -9.87 -13.33 -21.41
N ILE A 373 -8.80 -12.55 -21.59
CA ILE A 373 -8.76 -11.12 -21.24
C ILE A 373 -8.73 -10.31 -22.53
N ALA A 374 -9.51 -9.23 -22.56
CA ALA A 374 -9.55 -8.23 -23.60
C ALA A 374 -8.19 -7.52 -23.76
N THR A 375 -7.99 -6.90 -24.91
CA THR A 375 -6.90 -5.93 -25.08
C THR A 375 -7.32 -4.59 -24.48
N ASP A 376 -6.35 -3.75 -24.11
CA ASP A 376 -6.61 -2.49 -23.38
C ASP A 376 -7.53 -1.51 -24.15
N ASP A 377 -7.66 -1.69 -25.46
CA ASP A 377 -8.53 -0.91 -26.36
C ASP A 377 -9.97 -1.42 -26.45
N LEU A 378 -10.26 -2.63 -25.91
CA LEU A 378 -11.57 -3.26 -25.99
C LEU A 378 -12.31 -3.15 -24.65
N LEU A 379 -13.27 -2.23 -24.58
CA LEU A 379 -14.13 -2.06 -23.41
C LEU A 379 -15.28 -3.06 -23.43
N LEU A 380 -15.28 -3.99 -22.48
CA LEU A 380 -16.35 -4.97 -22.30
C LEU A 380 -17.47 -4.42 -21.39
N PRO A 381 -18.73 -4.87 -21.58
CA PRO A 381 -19.84 -4.53 -20.68
C PRO A 381 -19.61 -5.00 -19.24
N LEU A 382 -20.25 -4.32 -18.28
CA LEU A 382 -20.12 -4.63 -16.84
C LEU A 382 -20.54 -6.05 -16.45
N ASN A 383 -21.43 -6.68 -17.22
CA ASN A 383 -21.86 -8.06 -17.00
C ASN A 383 -20.91 -9.09 -17.61
N VAL A 384 -19.74 -8.69 -18.12
CA VAL A 384 -18.70 -9.60 -18.61
C VAL A 384 -17.56 -9.65 -17.59
N ILE A 385 -17.26 -10.85 -17.12
CA ILE A 385 -16.17 -11.15 -16.18
C ILE A 385 -15.11 -11.92 -16.94
N GLU A 386 -13.86 -11.45 -16.83
CA GLU A 386 -12.73 -12.05 -17.50
C GLU A 386 -12.02 -13.04 -16.58
N TYR A 387 -11.88 -14.28 -17.04
CA TYR A 387 -11.18 -15.34 -16.33
C TYR A 387 -10.19 -16.00 -17.27
N ALA A 388 -8.89 -15.88 -16.99
CA ALA A 388 -7.84 -16.38 -17.88
C ALA A 388 -6.62 -16.87 -17.11
N LEU A 389 -5.85 -17.75 -17.75
CA LEU A 389 -4.49 -18.06 -17.34
C LEU A 389 -3.56 -16.89 -17.70
N SER A 390 -3.48 -15.88 -16.82
CA SER A 390 -2.72 -14.65 -17.03
C SER A 390 -1.25 -14.80 -16.60
N PRO A 391 -0.29 -14.62 -17.52
CA PRO A 391 1.14 -14.59 -17.20
C PRO A 391 1.51 -13.44 -16.24
N GLU A 392 0.75 -12.34 -16.25
CA GLU A 392 0.92 -11.22 -15.35
C GLU A 392 0.51 -11.57 -13.92
N GLN A 393 -0.57 -12.34 -13.74
CA GLN A 393 -0.95 -12.85 -12.42
C GLN A 393 0.09 -13.83 -11.88
N ASP A 394 0.64 -14.69 -12.74
CA ASP A 394 1.76 -15.57 -12.36
C ASP A 394 2.99 -14.77 -11.94
N ALA A 395 3.33 -13.70 -12.67
CA ALA A 395 4.45 -12.83 -12.35
C ALA A 395 4.26 -12.15 -10.98
N ARG A 396 3.03 -11.68 -10.67
CA ARG A 396 2.68 -11.16 -9.34
C ARG A 396 2.79 -12.25 -8.26
N ALA A 397 2.30 -13.46 -8.53
CA ALA A 397 2.40 -14.57 -7.59
C ALA A 397 3.86 -14.95 -7.31
N ALA A 398 4.72 -14.93 -8.33
CA ALA A 398 6.16 -15.15 -8.19
C ALA A 398 6.82 -14.04 -7.35
N ALA A 399 6.47 -12.77 -7.56
CA ALA A 399 6.96 -11.65 -6.75
C ALA A 399 6.54 -11.77 -5.27
N LYS A 400 5.26 -12.08 -5.02
CA LYS A 400 4.74 -12.32 -3.67
C LYS A 400 5.50 -13.45 -2.98
N ARG A 401 5.68 -14.57 -3.69
CA ARG A 401 6.41 -15.73 -3.17
C ARG A 401 7.87 -15.40 -2.87
N MET A 402 8.54 -14.66 -3.75
CA MET A 402 9.94 -14.24 -3.55
C MET A 402 10.11 -13.42 -2.26
N ILE A 403 9.18 -12.51 -1.97
CA ILE A 403 9.17 -11.73 -0.72
C ILE A 403 8.89 -12.63 0.49
N GLU A 404 7.92 -13.55 0.39
CA GLU A 404 7.58 -14.51 1.46
C GLU A 404 8.75 -15.43 1.81
N ASP A 405 9.59 -15.78 0.83
CA ASP A 405 10.82 -16.54 1.02
C ASP A 405 11.98 -15.68 1.60
N GLY A 406 11.76 -14.38 1.83
CA GLY A 406 12.71 -13.45 2.46
C GLY A 406 13.73 -12.84 1.48
N HIS A 407 13.46 -12.88 0.18
CA HIS A 407 14.32 -12.30 -0.86
C HIS A 407 13.83 -10.91 -1.24
N TYR A 408 14.53 -9.87 -0.78
CA TYR A 408 14.10 -8.47 -0.95
C TYR A 408 14.88 -7.75 -2.05
N ARG A 409 15.96 -8.32 -2.57
CA ARG A 409 16.82 -7.70 -3.59
C ARG A 409 16.92 -8.61 -4.80
N ALA A 410 16.20 -8.29 -5.87
CA ALA A 410 16.08 -9.18 -7.02
C ALA A 410 16.83 -8.67 -8.26
N LEU A 411 17.21 -9.61 -9.12
CA LEU A 411 17.55 -9.36 -10.52
C LEU A 411 16.38 -9.75 -11.41
N MET A 412 16.27 -9.13 -12.58
CA MET A 412 15.27 -9.54 -13.59
C MET A 412 15.91 -9.78 -14.96
N LEU A 413 15.47 -10.85 -15.61
CA LEU A 413 15.76 -11.14 -17.01
C LEU A 413 14.44 -11.42 -17.74
N SER A 414 14.13 -10.64 -18.78
CA SER A 414 12.87 -10.77 -19.51
C SER A 414 13.07 -10.73 -21.03
N ALA A 415 12.17 -11.39 -21.77
CA ALA A 415 12.17 -11.27 -23.23
C ALA A 415 11.80 -9.84 -23.66
N ASP A 416 12.45 -9.32 -24.70
CA ASP A 416 12.10 -8.04 -25.34
C ASP A 416 10.91 -8.21 -26.29
N THR A 417 9.79 -8.63 -25.72
CA THR A 417 8.49 -8.79 -26.38
C THR A 417 7.40 -8.15 -25.54
N GLU A 418 6.25 -7.85 -26.13
CA GLU A 418 5.11 -7.29 -25.40
C GLU A 418 4.72 -8.17 -24.20
N LEU A 419 4.69 -9.49 -24.40
CA LEU A 419 4.42 -10.44 -23.32
C LEU A 419 5.50 -10.42 -22.23
N GLY A 420 6.79 -10.41 -22.62
CA GLY A 420 7.91 -10.32 -21.69
C GLY A 420 7.89 -9.04 -20.85
N GLN A 421 7.58 -7.91 -21.48
CA GLN A 421 7.46 -6.61 -20.83
C GLN A 421 6.26 -6.55 -19.88
N ARG A 422 5.10 -7.12 -20.26
CA ARG A 422 3.92 -7.23 -19.39
C ARG A 422 4.20 -8.07 -18.14
N MET A 423 4.85 -9.22 -18.28
CA MET A 423 5.27 -10.05 -17.14
C MET A 423 6.29 -9.32 -16.26
N ALA A 424 7.29 -8.67 -16.85
CA ALA A 424 8.29 -7.89 -16.14
C ALA A 424 7.66 -6.76 -15.30
N SER A 425 6.79 -5.96 -15.92
CA SER A 425 6.07 -4.87 -15.26
C SER A 425 5.17 -5.36 -14.13
N ALA A 426 4.45 -6.46 -14.34
CA ALA A 426 3.60 -7.06 -13.32
C ALA A 426 4.40 -7.58 -12.12
N PHE A 427 5.55 -8.22 -12.36
CA PHE A 427 6.46 -8.65 -11.30
C PHE A 427 7.04 -7.44 -10.55
N GLU A 428 7.62 -6.47 -11.27
CA GLU A 428 8.29 -5.31 -10.67
C GLU A 428 7.33 -4.50 -9.80
N SER A 429 6.11 -4.26 -10.30
CA SER A 429 5.08 -3.52 -9.56
C SER A 429 4.71 -4.22 -8.24
N GLU A 430 4.47 -5.53 -8.26
CA GLU A 430 4.10 -6.28 -7.06
C GLU A 430 5.29 -6.45 -6.10
N PHE A 431 6.49 -6.70 -6.64
CA PHE A 431 7.70 -6.89 -5.84
C PHE A 431 8.07 -5.61 -5.08
N THR A 432 8.01 -4.45 -5.76
CA THR A 432 8.29 -3.15 -5.14
C THR A 432 7.20 -2.72 -4.16
N LEU A 433 5.92 -2.95 -4.48
CA LEU A 433 4.79 -2.72 -3.57
C LEU A 433 4.96 -3.46 -2.24
N ARG A 434 5.57 -4.65 -2.27
CA ARG A 434 5.84 -5.48 -1.09
C ARG A 434 7.18 -5.22 -0.41
N GLY A 435 7.86 -4.12 -0.76
CA GLY A 435 9.13 -3.71 -0.14
C GLY A 435 10.38 -4.33 -0.76
N GLY A 436 10.25 -5.05 -1.87
CA GLY A 436 11.38 -5.53 -2.67
C GLY A 436 12.05 -4.41 -3.47
N THR A 437 13.31 -4.59 -3.83
CA THR A 437 14.08 -3.69 -4.69
C THR A 437 14.63 -4.46 -5.89
N LEU A 438 14.29 -4.01 -7.10
CA LEU A 438 14.90 -4.52 -8.32
C LEU A 438 16.28 -3.89 -8.50
N VAL A 439 17.33 -4.69 -8.36
CA VAL A 439 18.72 -4.20 -8.29
C VAL A 439 19.34 -3.99 -9.67
N ASP A 440 18.99 -4.83 -10.65
CA ASP A 440 19.33 -4.67 -12.05
C ASP A 440 18.34 -5.48 -12.90
N GLN A 441 18.15 -5.06 -14.15
CA GLN A 441 17.30 -5.75 -15.10
C GLN A 441 17.92 -5.74 -16.50
N ARG A 442 17.71 -6.81 -17.24
CA ARG A 442 18.12 -6.94 -18.64
C ARG A 442 17.02 -7.57 -19.46
N THR A 443 16.99 -7.20 -20.73
CA THR A 443 16.15 -7.84 -21.73
C THR A 443 17.00 -8.68 -22.69
N TYR A 444 16.39 -9.70 -23.29
CA TYR A 444 17.01 -10.53 -24.32
C TYR A 444 16.07 -10.71 -25.52
N SER A 445 16.61 -11.02 -26.69
CA SER A 445 15.79 -11.30 -27.88
C SER A 445 15.41 -12.78 -27.93
N GLU A 446 14.17 -13.09 -28.30
CA GLU A 446 13.73 -14.48 -28.47
C GLU A 446 14.44 -15.23 -29.62
N SER A 447 15.11 -14.49 -30.51
CA SER A 447 15.91 -15.05 -31.60
C SER A 447 17.35 -15.39 -31.21
N GLU A 448 17.79 -14.97 -30.03
CA GLU A 448 19.13 -15.26 -29.51
C GLU A 448 19.22 -16.71 -28.99
N THR A 449 20.43 -17.27 -29.06
CA THR A 449 20.77 -18.58 -28.48
C THR A 449 21.94 -18.49 -27.51
N ASP A 450 22.73 -17.39 -27.57
CA ASP A 450 23.76 -17.05 -26.60
C ASP A 450 23.31 -15.79 -25.84
N PHE A 451 23.07 -15.93 -24.54
CA PHE A 451 22.56 -14.87 -23.67
C PHE A 451 23.65 -14.27 -22.78
N ARG A 452 24.93 -14.51 -23.11
CA ARG A 452 26.08 -14.06 -22.32
C ARG A 452 26.13 -12.55 -22.12
N GLU A 453 25.81 -11.80 -23.18
CA GLU A 453 25.86 -10.32 -23.16
C GLU A 453 24.83 -9.71 -22.22
N GLN A 454 23.76 -10.45 -21.90
CA GLN A 454 22.73 -10.07 -20.94
C GLN A 454 23.06 -10.61 -19.55
N ILE A 455 23.45 -11.89 -19.45
CA ILE A 455 23.66 -12.59 -18.18
C ILE A 455 24.92 -12.12 -17.44
N GLN A 456 26.05 -11.96 -18.14
CA GLN A 456 27.32 -11.58 -17.48
C GLN A 456 27.22 -10.22 -16.79
N PRO A 457 26.70 -9.15 -17.43
CA PRO A 457 26.53 -7.86 -16.77
C PRO A 457 25.52 -7.92 -15.62
N LEU A 458 24.38 -8.62 -15.81
CA LEU A 458 23.32 -8.74 -14.80
C LEU A 458 23.85 -9.34 -13.49
N LEU A 459 24.58 -10.46 -13.60
CA LEU A 459 25.19 -11.14 -12.45
C LEU A 459 26.51 -10.50 -11.98
N ARG A 460 27.08 -9.60 -12.78
CA ARG A 460 28.46 -9.12 -12.66
C ARG A 460 29.46 -10.29 -12.58
N SER A 461 29.22 -11.32 -13.38
CA SER A 461 29.94 -12.58 -13.32
C SER A 461 31.39 -12.39 -13.76
N ARG A 462 32.34 -12.79 -12.91
CA ARG A 462 33.77 -12.74 -13.21
C ARG A 462 34.39 -14.12 -12.99
N SER A 463 35.32 -14.49 -13.87
CA SER A 463 36.14 -15.69 -13.68
C SER A 463 37.40 -15.34 -12.92
N LEU A 464 37.56 -15.91 -11.72
CA LEU A 464 38.83 -15.88 -11.00
C LEU A 464 39.75 -16.92 -11.65
N GLY A 465 40.74 -16.46 -12.43
CA GLY A 465 41.60 -17.34 -13.23
C GLY A 465 42.10 -18.59 -12.49
N GLY A 466 41.94 -19.75 -13.15
CA GLY A 466 42.29 -21.07 -12.63
C GLY A 466 42.01 -22.18 -13.65
N ARG A 467 42.40 -23.44 -13.35
CA ARG A 467 42.21 -24.60 -14.26
C ARG A 467 40.74 -25.04 -14.44
N ARG A 468 39.81 -24.57 -13.60
CA ARG A 468 38.35 -24.80 -13.71
C ARG A 468 37.62 -23.46 -13.65
N TYR A 469 36.63 -23.28 -14.53
CA TYR A 469 35.77 -22.09 -14.53
C TYR A 469 34.90 -22.09 -13.27
N ASN A 470 35.03 -21.07 -12.42
CA ASN A 470 34.24 -20.89 -11.21
C ASN A 470 33.81 -19.42 -11.11
N PRO A 471 32.61 -19.07 -11.60
CA PRO A 471 32.16 -17.70 -11.64
C PRO A 471 31.85 -17.17 -10.23
N VAL A 472 32.35 -15.96 -9.96
CA VAL A 472 31.93 -15.17 -8.80
C VAL A 472 30.95 -14.11 -9.30
N ILE A 473 29.77 -14.10 -8.68
CA ILE A 473 28.70 -13.16 -8.95
C ILE A 473 28.63 -12.12 -7.83
N ARG A 474 27.88 -11.04 -8.08
CA ARG A 474 27.58 -10.03 -7.07
C ARG A 474 26.88 -10.62 -5.84
N SER A 475 27.11 -10.03 -4.66
CA SER A 475 26.56 -10.50 -3.37
C SER A 475 25.46 -9.59 -2.80
N ASP A 476 25.08 -8.55 -3.54
CA ASP A 476 24.10 -7.55 -3.14
C ASP A 476 22.69 -7.87 -3.68
N VAL A 477 22.40 -9.15 -3.95
CA VAL A 477 21.14 -9.65 -4.49
C VAL A 477 20.83 -11.01 -3.85
N ASP A 478 19.54 -11.31 -3.71
CA ASP A 478 19.03 -12.48 -3.01
C ASP A 478 18.44 -13.50 -3.98
N ALA A 479 17.87 -13.07 -5.11
CA ALA A 479 17.18 -13.92 -6.07
C ALA A 479 17.16 -13.33 -7.50
N ILE A 480 16.68 -14.11 -8.46
CA ILE A 480 16.42 -13.67 -9.84
C ILE A 480 15.03 -14.09 -10.31
N PHE A 481 14.32 -13.18 -10.97
CA PHE A 481 13.11 -13.48 -11.73
C PHE A 481 13.42 -13.58 -13.23
N VAL A 482 12.91 -14.63 -13.88
CA VAL A 482 13.12 -14.90 -15.31
C VAL A 482 11.76 -15.00 -16.01
N ALA A 483 11.47 -14.03 -16.87
CA ALA A 483 10.24 -14.00 -17.67
C ALA A 483 10.54 -14.53 -19.08
N ALA A 484 10.27 -15.82 -19.30
CA ALA A 484 10.61 -16.52 -20.54
C ALA A 484 9.51 -17.46 -21.04
N THR A 485 9.58 -17.81 -22.32
CA THR A 485 8.75 -18.85 -22.94
C THR A 485 9.34 -20.25 -22.67
N PRO A 486 8.53 -21.33 -22.81
CA PRO A 486 8.99 -22.71 -22.58
C PRO A 486 10.20 -23.13 -23.42
N SER A 487 10.30 -22.67 -24.66
CA SER A 487 11.39 -23.01 -25.58
C SER A 487 12.71 -22.31 -25.24
N LEU A 488 12.64 -21.14 -24.59
CA LEU A 488 13.81 -20.33 -24.26
C LEU A 488 14.31 -20.61 -22.84
N ILE A 489 13.42 -20.91 -21.89
CA ILE A 489 13.84 -21.15 -20.51
C ILE A 489 14.82 -22.33 -20.40
N VAL A 490 14.62 -23.39 -21.19
CA VAL A 490 15.51 -24.57 -21.26
C VAL A 490 16.90 -24.24 -21.79
N GLN A 491 17.06 -23.11 -22.50
CA GLN A 491 18.36 -22.61 -22.97
C GLN A 491 18.97 -21.59 -22.00
N LEU A 492 18.12 -20.78 -21.35
CA LEU A 492 18.53 -19.72 -20.43
C LEU A 492 19.09 -20.26 -19.12
N VAL A 493 18.41 -21.22 -18.48
CA VAL A 493 18.80 -21.72 -17.16
C VAL A 493 20.21 -22.33 -17.16
N PRO A 494 20.60 -23.21 -18.12
CA PRO A 494 21.97 -23.72 -18.16
C PRO A 494 23.04 -22.62 -18.33
N GLN A 495 22.73 -21.55 -19.06
CA GLN A 495 23.65 -20.41 -19.25
C GLN A 495 23.73 -19.52 -17.99
N LEU A 496 22.59 -19.32 -17.32
CA LEU A 496 22.53 -18.66 -16.01
C LEU A 496 23.38 -19.43 -14.99
N ASP A 497 23.21 -20.75 -14.92
CA ASP A 497 23.99 -21.65 -14.05
C ASP A 497 25.47 -21.59 -14.38
N TYR A 498 25.82 -21.70 -15.67
CA TYR A 498 27.20 -21.56 -16.12
C TYR A 498 27.83 -20.24 -15.65
N HIS A 499 27.08 -19.14 -15.60
CA HIS A 499 27.55 -17.84 -15.10
C HIS A 499 27.39 -17.63 -13.58
N GLY A 500 26.98 -18.65 -12.84
CA GLY A 500 26.98 -18.69 -11.37
C GLY A 500 25.64 -18.41 -10.71
N ALA A 501 24.56 -18.29 -11.49
CA ALA A 501 23.21 -18.07 -10.94
C ALA A 501 22.62 -19.28 -10.20
N GLU A 502 23.25 -20.46 -10.26
CA GLU A 502 22.91 -21.64 -9.43
C GLU A 502 22.94 -21.36 -7.93
N LYS A 503 23.63 -20.28 -7.53
CA LYS A 503 23.72 -19.80 -6.14
C LYS A 503 22.54 -18.94 -5.72
N LEU A 504 21.66 -18.55 -6.65
CA LEU A 504 20.50 -17.72 -6.40
C LEU A 504 19.21 -18.55 -6.63
N PRO A 505 18.21 -18.45 -5.75
CA PRO A 505 16.85 -18.86 -6.05
C PRO A 505 16.33 -18.18 -7.32
N ARG A 506 15.71 -18.97 -8.20
CA ARG A 506 15.18 -18.50 -9.48
C ARG A 506 13.67 -18.63 -9.51
N TYR A 507 12.98 -17.55 -9.85
CA TYR A 507 11.53 -17.52 -9.96
C TYR A 507 11.13 -17.30 -11.42
N SER A 508 10.01 -17.88 -11.83
CA SER A 508 9.43 -17.67 -13.16
C SER A 508 7.90 -17.81 -13.10
N THR A 509 7.24 -17.77 -14.26
CA THR A 509 5.78 -17.91 -14.37
C THR A 509 5.38 -19.35 -14.66
N SER A 510 4.09 -19.70 -14.55
CA SER A 510 3.63 -21.06 -14.84
C SER A 510 3.73 -21.41 -16.33
N LEU A 511 3.96 -20.42 -17.21
CA LEU A 511 4.09 -20.61 -18.65
C LEU A 511 5.10 -21.70 -19.02
N ILE A 512 6.21 -21.79 -18.30
CA ILE A 512 7.33 -22.70 -18.59
C ILE A 512 7.07 -24.17 -18.25
N TYR A 513 5.91 -24.48 -17.67
CA TYR A 513 5.47 -25.82 -17.32
C TYR A 513 4.09 -26.09 -17.92
N ASP A 514 3.94 -27.21 -18.62
CA ASP A 514 2.70 -27.60 -19.29
C ASP A 514 1.76 -28.43 -18.39
N GLY A 515 2.23 -28.82 -17.21
CA GLY A 515 1.50 -29.66 -16.26
C GLY A 515 1.82 -31.15 -16.37
N ILE A 516 2.69 -31.55 -17.30
CA ILE A 516 3.10 -32.94 -17.53
C ILE A 516 4.55 -33.11 -17.07
N PRO A 517 4.81 -33.86 -15.98
CA PRO A 517 6.16 -34.13 -15.53
C PRO A 517 6.98 -34.83 -16.62
N ASN A 518 8.07 -34.19 -17.05
CA ASN A 518 8.98 -34.77 -18.03
C ASN A 518 10.43 -34.55 -17.58
N ALA A 519 10.96 -35.52 -16.84
CA ALA A 519 12.29 -35.43 -16.23
C ALA A 519 13.43 -35.14 -17.25
N GLN A 520 13.28 -35.52 -18.52
CA GLN A 520 14.29 -35.23 -19.54
C GLN A 520 14.29 -33.75 -19.95
N VAL A 521 13.11 -33.18 -20.19
CA VAL A 521 12.95 -31.77 -20.59
C VAL A 521 13.10 -30.82 -19.40
N ASP A 522 12.61 -31.22 -18.23
CA ASP A 522 12.59 -30.39 -17.04
C ASP A 522 13.95 -30.33 -16.32
N LYS A 523 14.89 -31.22 -16.66
CA LYS A 523 16.25 -31.18 -16.13
C LYS A 523 16.93 -29.83 -16.38
N ASP A 524 16.74 -29.27 -17.57
CA ASP A 524 17.28 -27.97 -17.96
C ASP A 524 16.49 -26.78 -17.38
N LYS A 525 15.49 -27.05 -16.53
CA LYS A 525 14.71 -26.06 -15.77
C LYS A 525 14.93 -26.18 -14.25
N ASN A 526 15.81 -27.07 -13.81
CA ASN A 526 16.01 -27.38 -12.40
C ASN A 526 16.34 -26.13 -11.56
N GLY A 527 15.74 -26.06 -10.37
CA GLY A 527 15.91 -24.96 -9.42
C GLY A 527 15.01 -23.74 -9.70
N LEU A 528 14.13 -23.80 -10.69
CA LEU A 528 13.09 -22.79 -10.88
C LEU A 528 11.91 -23.00 -9.94
N ILE A 529 11.43 -21.90 -9.36
CA ILE A 529 10.23 -21.81 -8.54
C ILE A 529 9.16 -21.12 -9.38
N ILE A 530 8.02 -21.79 -9.56
CA ILE A 530 6.91 -21.29 -10.39
C ILE A 530 5.59 -21.43 -9.64
N PRO A 531 4.63 -20.51 -9.86
CA PRO A 531 3.26 -20.77 -9.49
C PRO A 531 2.70 -21.90 -10.34
N VAL A 532 1.90 -22.77 -9.75
CA VAL A 532 1.15 -23.83 -10.45
C VAL A 532 -0.21 -23.99 -9.81
N SER A 533 -1.20 -24.43 -10.59
CA SER A 533 -2.51 -24.72 -10.03
C SER A 533 -2.43 -25.89 -9.03
N PRO A 534 -3.17 -25.85 -7.91
CA PRO A 534 -3.12 -26.90 -6.89
C PRO A 534 -3.38 -28.31 -7.43
N LEU A 535 -4.22 -28.45 -8.47
CA LEU A 535 -4.47 -29.73 -9.14
C LEU A 535 -3.18 -30.37 -9.69
N LEU A 536 -2.26 -29.57 -10.23
CA LEU A 536 -1.03 -30.07 -10.84
C LEU A 536 0.03 -30.47 -9.81
N LEU A 537 -0.09 -29.99 -8.56
CA LEU A 537 0.78 -30.41 -7.46
C LEU A 537 0.48 -31.85 -7.02
N ALA A 538 -0.72 -32.36 -7.30
CA ALA A 538 -1.09 -33.74 -6.98
C ALA A 538 -0.30 -34.77 -7.81
N ALA A 539 0.49 -34.35 -8.81
CA ALA A 539 1.46 -35.21 -9.49
C ALA A 539 2.47 -35.88 -8.54
N GLN A 540 2.74 -35.24 -7.41
CA GLN A 540 3.67 -35.71 -6.38
C GLN A 540 2.96 -36.37 -5.19
N SER A 541 1.62 -36.45 -5.23
CA SER A 541 0.84 -37.12 -4.19
C SER A 541 0.98 -38.64 -4.28
N GLU A 542 0.79 -39.31 -3.14
CA GLU A 542 0.63 -40.77 -3.09
C GLU A 542 -0.59 -41.21 -3.92
N PRO A 543 -0.59 -42.41 -4.53
CA PRO A 543 -1.71 -42.90 -5.35
C PRO A 543 -3.07 -42.93 -4.63
N ASP A 544 -3.07 -43.04 -3.30
CA ASP A 544 -4.27 -43.05 -2.47
C ASP A 544 -4.81 -41.64 -2.15
N ASP A 545 -4.13 -40.56 -2.56
CA ASP A 545 -4.62 -39.19 -2.41
C ASP A 545 -5.84 -38.98 -3.33
N PRO A 546 -7.02 -38.58 -2.80
CA PRO A 546 -8.21 -38.32 -3.62
C PRO A 546 -7.99 -37.29 -4.74
N ARG A 547 -6.97 -36.43 -4.62
CA ARG A 547 -6.60 -35.43 -5.63
C ARG A 547 -5.83 -36.05 -6.80
N TYR A 548 -5.15 -37.19 -6.60
CA TYR A 548 -4.37 -37.88 -7.62
C TYR A 548 -5.25 -38.33 -8.80
N ILE A 549 -6.44 -38.86 -8.51
CA ILE A 549 -7.41 -39.30 -9.53
C ILE A 549 -7.78 -38.14 -10.48
N ARG A 550 -7.97 -36.94 -9.94
CA ARG A 550 -8.26 -35.75 -10.77
C ARG A 550 -7.05 -35.33 -11.60
N TYR A 551 -5.85 -35.46 -11.04
CA TYR A 551 -4.62 -35.21 -11.77
C TYR A 551 -4.44 -36.20 -12.93
N GLU A 552 -4.75 -37.49 -12.74
CA GLU A 552 -4.75 -38.48 -13.83
C GLU A 552 -5.76 -38.11 -14.93
N GLN A 553 -6.97 -37.67 -14.57
CA GLN A 553 -7.95 -37.18 -15.56
C GLN A 553 -7.40 -35.98 -16.35
N ALA A 554 -6.70 -35.07 -15.67
CA ALA A 554 -6.05 -33.92 -16.28
C ALA A 554 -4.91 -34.34 -17.23
N LEU A 555 -4.13 -35.37 -16.88
CA LEU A 555 -3.12 -35.95 -17.78
C LEU A 555 -3.76 -36.58 -19.03
N LEU A 556 -4.84 -37.33 -18.85
CA LEU A 556 -5.56 -37.98 -19.95
C LEU A 556 -6.21 -36.98 -20.92
N SER A 557 -6.49 -35.74 -20.50
CA SER A 557 -6.98 -34.70 -21.39
C SER A 557 -5.92 -34.20 -22.40
N GLY A 558 -4.64 -34.51 -22.15
CA GLY A 558 -3.49 -34.01 -22.92
C GLY A 558 -3.11 -32.56 -22.62
N TYR A 559 -3.93 -31.81 -21.87
CA TYR A 559 -3.66 -30.43 -21.49
C TYR A 559 -4.05 -30.18 -20.02
N PRO A 560 -3.25 -30.66 -19.05
CA PRO A 560 -3.61 -30.63 -17.63
C PRO A 560 -3.92 -29.23 -17.09
N ARG A 561 -3.18 -28.20 -17.56
CA ARG A 561 -3.44 -26.80 -17.20
C ARG A 561 -4.81 -26.31 -17.68
N LEU A 562 -5.20 -26.67 -18.90
CA LEU A 562 -6.50 -26.31 -19.46
C LEU A 562 -7.64 -27.09 -18.82
N PHE A 563 -7.40 -28.34 -18.44
CA PHE A 563 -8.32 -29.11 -17.61
C PHE A 563 -8.54 -28.42 -16.26
N ALA A 564 -7.47 -28.04 -15.56
CA ALA A 564 -7.58 -27.31 -14.28
C ALA A 564 -8.35 -25.99 -14.46
N PHE A 565 -8.01 -25.23 -15.51
CA PHE A 565 -8.69 -23.98 -15.86
C PHE A 565 -10.18 -24.18 -16.14
N GLY A 566 -10.58 -25.24 -16.84
CA GLY A 566 -12.00 -25.56 -17.05
C GLY A 566 -12.71 -25.97 -15.77
N ALA A 567 -12.05 -26.76 -14.92
CA ALA A 567 -12.59 -27.15 -13.62
C ALA A 567 -12.88 -25.93 -12.74
N ASP A 568 -11.95 -24.97 -12.70
CA ASP A 568 -12.08 -23.73 -11.95
C ASP A 568 -13.07 -22.76 -12.62
N ALA A 569 -13.13 -22.68 -13.95
CA ALA A 569 -14.13 -21.86 -14.66
C ALA A 569 -15.56 -22.31 -14.33
N MET A 570 -15.80 -23.62 -14.23
CA MET A 570 -17.09 -24.15 -13.79
C MET A 570 -17.34 -23.82 -12.31
N LEU A 571 -16.33 -23.96 -11.44
CA LEU A 571 -16.46 -23.56 -10.04
C LEU A 571 -16.82 -22.07 -9.93
N VAL A 572 -16.13 -21.20 -10.67
CA VAL A 572 -16.45 -19.77 -10.72
C VAL A 572 -17.88 -19.58 -11.17
N ALA A 573 -18.30 -20.16 -12.30
CA ALA A 573 -19.67 -20.04 -12.81
C ALA A 573 -20.75 -20.56 -11.84
N LEU A 574 -20.47 -21.60 -11.06
CA LEU A 574 -21.36 -22.11 -10.02
C LEU A 574 -21.49 -21.16 -8.81
N HIS A 575 -20.64 -20.13 -8.70
CA HIS A 575 -20.63 -19.15 -7.62
C HIS A 575 -20.62 -17.70 -8.14
N LEU A 576 -20.93 -17.50 -9.43
CA LEU A 576 -20.92 -16.21 -10.09
C LEU A 576 -22.32 -15.63 -10.01
N ASP A 577 -22.56 -14.88 -8.94
CA ASP A 577 -23.82 -14.18 -8.65
C ASP A 577 -23.81 -12.73 -9.15
#